data_AF-A0A2I0UF12-F1
#
_entry.id   AF-A0A2I0UF12-F1
#
_cell.length_a   1.000
_cell.length_b   1.000
_cell.length_c   1.000
_cell.angle_alpha   90.00
_cell.angle_beta   90.00
_cell.angle_gamma   90.00
#
_symmetry.space_group_name_H-M   'P 1'
#
loop_
_entity.id
_entity.type
_entity.pdbx_description
1 polymer ?
#
loop_
_entity_poly.entity_id
_entity_poly.type
_entity_poly.pdbx_seq_one_letter_code
_entity_poly.pdbx_strand_id
1 'polypeptide(L)'
;MEQIILNAIMWRMKDNQAIRPIQNGLMRDRSCLTNPISFYDKMTHLIDEGKAVDVVYLDFRKAFDTISHRILLRKLAAHGLDGHSLHWVKNWLEAGPREWW
;
A
#
# COMPACT_ATOMS: atom_id res chain seq x y z
N MET A 1 -2.09 10.16 18.19
CA MET A 1 -2.69 8.81 18.42
C MET A 1 -2.70 7.99 17.13
N GLU A 2 -3.24 8.52 16.02
CA GLU A 2 -3.29 7.83 14.72
C GLU A 2 -1.94 7.30 14.25
N GLN A 3 -0.86 8.08 14.34
CA GLN A 3 0.47 7.64 13.93
C GLN A 3 0.99 6.42 14.71
N ILE A 4 0.62 6.28 15.98
CA ILE A 4 1.01 5.14 16.82
C ILE A 4 0.30 3.88 16.31
N ILE A 5 -1.00 4.00 16.06
CA ILE A 5 -1.84 2.91 15.55
C ILE A 5 -1.39 2.52 14.14
N LEU A 6 -1.13 3.49 13.27
CA LEU A 6 -0.59 3.26 11.93
C LEU A 6 0.74 2.50 11.99
N ASN A 7 1.65 2.89 12.88
CA ASN A 7 2.93 2.19 13.03
C ASN A 7 2.74 0.73 13.47
N ALA A 8 1.82 0.48 14.41
CA ALA A 8 1.51 -0.88 14.86
C ALA A 8 0.89 -1.73 13.74
N ILE A 9 -0.07 -1.18 13.00
CA ILE A 9 -0.68 -1.86 11.84
C ILE A 9 0.38 -2.15 10.78
N MET A 10 1.22 -1.17 10.44
CA MET A 10 2.27 -1.31 9.44
C MET A 10 3.30 -2.39 9.83
N TRP A 11 3.66 -2.47 11.11
CA TRP A 11 4.53 -3.53 11.62
C TRP A 11 3.88 -4.91 11.40
N ARG A 12 2.61 -5.07 11.78
CA ARG A 12 1.87 -6.33 11.61
C ARG A 12 1.71 -6.73 10.14
N MET A 13 1.43 -5.76 9.27
CA MET A 13 1.28 -6.00 7.82
C MET A 13 2.61 -6.42 7.17
N LYS A 14 3.75 -5.90 7.66
CA LYS A 14 5.07 -6.35 7.22
C LYS A 14 5.38 -7.77 7.72
N ASP A 15 5.14 -8.04 9.00
CA ASP A 15 5.35 -9.36 9.63
C ASP A 15 4.57 -10.47 8.92
N ASN A 16 3.30 -10.20 8.61
CA ASN A 16 2.42 -11.14 7.90
C ASN A 16 2.63 -11.17 6.38
N GLN A 17 3.69 -10.55 5.86
CA GLN A 17 4.01 -10.46 4.43
C GLN A 17 2.85 -9.93 3.56
N ALA A 18 1.95 -9.13 4.14
CA ALA A 18 0.82 -8.54 3.43
C ALA A 18 1.28 -7.49 2.41
N ILE A 19 2.39 -6.81 2.72
CA ILE A 19 3.03 -5.83 1.84
C ILE A 19 4.20 -6.49 1.11
N ARG A 20 4.19 -6.43 -0.22
CA ARG A 20 5.26 -7.00 -1.05
C ARG A 20 6.54 -6.15 -0.96
N PRO A 21 7.74 -6.75 -1.03
CA PRO A 21 9.01 -6.00 -1.00
C PRO A 21 9.19 -4.97 -2.11
N ILE A 22 8.55 -5.19 -3.27
CA ILE A 22 8.55 -4.30 -4.44
C ILE A 22 7.63 -3.08 -4.27
N GLN A 23 6.80 -3.04 -3.21
CA GLN A 23 5.99 -1.87 -2.93
C GLN A 23 6.88 -0.74 -2.42
N ASN A 24 6.92 0.35 -3.18
CA ASN A 24 7.75 1.51 -2.86
C ASN A 24 6.94 2.70 -2.31
N GLY A 25 5.68 2.84 -2.74
CA GLY A 25 4.80 3.91 -2.26
C GLY A 25 4.35 3.68 -0.82
N LEU A 26 4.33 4.77 -0.03
CA LEU A 26 3.89 4.79 1.38
C LEU A 26 4.67 3.86 2.31
N MET A 27 5.90 3.50 1.94
CA MET A 27 6.78 2.68 2.74
C MET A 27 7.88 3.51 3.39
N ARG A 28 8.19 3.22 4.65
CA ARG A 28 9.39 3.75 5.30
C ARG A 28 10.64 3.33 4.51
N ASP A 29 11.64 4.19 4.52
CA ASP A 29 12.95 3.97 3.91
C ASP A 29 12.92 3.79 2.38
N ARG A 30 11.84 4.24 1.73
CA ARG A 30 11.68 4.30 0.28
C ARG A 30 11.42 5.74 -0.15
N SER A 31 12.07 6.21 -1.20
CA SER A 31 11.82 7.52 -1.79
C SER A 31 11.04 7.40 -3.10
N CYS A 32 10.54 8.53 -3.61
CA CYS A 32 9.91 8.60 -4.94
C CYS A 32 10.84 8.13 -6.07
N LEU A 33 12.17 8.18 -5.85
CA LEU A 33 13.18 7.76 -6.83
C LEU A 33 13.55 6.28 -6.73
N THR A 34 13.34 5.66 -5.56
CA THR A 34 13.69 4.24 -5.38
C THR A 34 12.96 3.33 -6.36
N ASN A 35 11.71 3.67 -6.73
CA ASN A 35 10.93 2.87 -7.68
C ASN A 35 11.47 2.97 -9.11
N PRO A 36 11.62 4.18 -9.71
CA PRO A 36 12.26 4.31 -11.01
C PRO A 36 13.65 3.67 -11.08
N ILE A 37 14.51 3.86 -10.07
CA ILE A 37 15.86 3.30 -10.08
C ILE A 37 15.85 1.77 -10.16
N SER A 38 15.10 1.11 -9.27
CA SER A 38 14.97 -0.36 -9.26
C SER A 38 14.34 -0.89 -10.56
N PHE A 39 13.38 -0.15 -11.11
CA PHE A 39 12.76 -0.49 -12.38
C PHE A 39 13.76 -0.41 -13.55
N TYR A 40 14.46 0.71 -13.70
CA TYR A 40 15.42 0.89 -14.79
C TYR A 40 16.59 -0.07 -14.70
N ASP A 41 17.11 -0.37 -13.51
CA ASP A 41 18.15 -1.39 -13.31
C ASP A 41 17.72 -2.74 -13.90
N LYS A 42 16.50 -3.18 -13.59
CA LYS A 42 15.93 -4.42 -14.14
C LYS A 42 15.71 -4.35 -15.65
N MET A 43 15.22 -3.21 -16.17
CA MET A 43 14.98 -3.03 -17.60
C MET A 43 16.28 -3.09 -18.39
N THR A 44 17.31 -2.36 -17.96
CA THR A 44 18.62 -2.32 -18.62
C THR A 44 19.23 -3.71 -18.67
N HIS A 45 19.20 -4.48 -17.58
CA HIS A 45 19.69 -5.85 -17.57
C HIS A 45 18.98 -6.76 -18.60
N LEU A 46 17.65 -6.66 -18.72
CA LEU A 46 16.91 -7.46 -19.70
C LEU A 46 17.24 -7.04 -21.14
N ILE A 47 17.43 -5.74 -21.39
CA ILE A 47 17.81 -5.20 -22.69
C ILE A 47 19.24 -5.65 -23.06
N ASP A 48 20.17 -5.64 -22.12
CA ASP A 48 21.55 -6.12 -22.32
C ASP A 48 21.60 -7.62 -22.67
N GLU A 49 20.65 -8.40 -22.15
CA GLU A 49 20.45 -9.82 -22.53
C GLU A 49 19.76 -10.00 -23.89
N GLY A 50 19.41 -8.91 -24.59
CA GLY A 50 18.71 -8.93 -25.88
C GLY A 50 17.23 -9.30 -25.76
N LYS A 51 16.62 -9.20 -24.58
CA LYS A 51 15.20 -9.51 -24.37
C LYS A 51 14.33 -8.30 -24.74
N ALA A 52 13.23 -8.56 -25.43
CA ALA A 52 12.18 -7.56 -25.63
C ALA A 52 11.47 -7.27 -24.31
N VAL A 53 11.20 -5.99 -24.02
CA VAL A 53 10.52 -5.58 -22.80
C VAL A 53 9.41 -4.58 -23.11
N ASP A 54 8.21 -4.89 -22.61
CA ASP A 54 7.04 -4.02 -22.65
C ASP A 54 6.62 -3.63 -21.23
N VAL A 55 6.07 -2.42 -21.08
CA VAL A 55 5.72 -1.85 -19.78
C VAL A 55 4.27 -1.38 -19.80
N VAL A 56 3.48 -1.83 -18.82
CA VAL A 56 2.10 -1.41 -18.63
C VAL A 56 2.01 -0.55 -17.38
N TYR A 57 1.63 0.71 -17.54
CA TYR A 57 1.32 1.61 -16.43
C TYR A 57 -0.17 1.59 -16.15
N LEU A 58 -0.53 1.37 -14.88
CA LEU A 58 -1.90 1.36 -14.40
C LEU A 58 -2.07 2.45 -13.35
N ASP A 59 -3.17 3.18 -13.44
CA ASP A 59 -3.54 4.19 -12.46
C ASP A 59 -5.02 4.07 -12.07
N PHE A 60 -5.31 4.37 -10.80
CA PHE A 60 -6.68 4.35 -10.27
C PHE A 60 -7.17 5.78 -10.06
N ARG A 61 -8.22 6.16 -10.81
CA ARG A 61 -8.88 7.44 -10.58
C ARG A 61 -9.46 7.49 -9.17
N LYS A 62 -9.05 8.51 -8.39
CA LYS A 62 -9.55 8.75 -7.02
C LYS A 62 -9.49 7.48 -6.15
N ALA A 63 -8.33 6.83 -6.11
CA ALA A 63 -8.16 5.53 -5.44
C ALA A 63 -8.69 5.51 -3.99
N PHE A 64 -8.38 6.54 -3.19
CA PHE A 64 -8.84 6.60 -1.80
C PHE A 64 -10.35 6.82 -1.66
N ASP A 65 -10.97 7.59 -2.55
CA ASP A 65 -12.42 7.85 -2.53
C ASP A 65 -13.23 6.65 -3.02
N THR A 66 -12.63 5.76 -3.82
CA THR A 66 -13.33 4.64 -4.49
C THR A 66 -13.14 3.29 -3.79
N ILE A 67 -12.22 3.20 -2.81
CA ILE A 67 -12.00 1.97 -2.05
C ILE A 67 -13.22 1.66 -1.17
N SER A 68 -13.81 0.46 -1.36
CA SER A 68 -14.87 -0.02 -0.48
C SER A 68 -14.34 -0.28 0.94
N HIS A 69 -14.88 0.45 1.93
CA HIS A 69 -14.53 0.28 3.35
C HIS A 69 -14.73 -1.18 3.81
N ARG A 70 -15.80 -1.84 3.34
CA ARG A 70 -16.07 -3.26 3.65
C ARG A 70 -14.98 -4.19 3.12
N ILE A 71 -14.51 -3.96 1.91
CA ILE A 71 -13.44 -4.79 1.30
C ILE A 71 -12.12 -4.54 2.01
N LEU A 72 -11.81 -3.27 2.32
CA LEU A 72 -10.60 -2.90 3.06
C LEU A 72 -10.55 -3.60 4.43
N LEU A 73 -11.62 -3.51 5.22
CA LEU A 73 -11.70 -4.17 6.53
C LEU A 73 -11.56 -5.69 6.44
N ARG A 74 -12.20 -6.33 5.44
CA ARG A 74 -12.05 -7.78 5.20
C ARG A 74 -10.61 -8.16 4.86
N LYS A 75 -9.90 -7.36 4.05
CA LYS A 75 -8.49 -7.59 3.72
C LYS A 75 -7.61 -7.45 4.96
N LEU A 76 -7.82 -6.40 5.77
CA LEU A 76 -7.05 -6.20 7.00
C LEU A 76 -7.24 -7.37 7.98
N ALA A 77 -8.47 -7.85 8.15
CA ALA A 77 -8.77 -9.03 8.96
C ALA A 77 -8.08 -10.30 8.42
N ALA A 78 -8.13 -10.52 7.10
CA ALA A 78 -7.47 -11.66 6.45
C ALA A 78 -5.94 -11.63 6.60
N HIS A 79 -5.36 -10.43 6.71
CA HIS A 79 -3.94 -10.23 7.01
C HIS A 79 -3.63 -10.17 8.51
N GLY A 80 -4.51 -10.69 9.37
CA GLY A 80 -4.22 -10.94 10.78
C GLY A 80 -4.19 -9.70 11.66
N LEU A 81 -4.90 -8.64 11.27
CA LEU A 81 -5.18 -7.50 12.15
C LEU A 81 -6.24 -7.90 13.18
N ASP A 82 -5.99 -7.59 14.46
CA ASP A 82 -6.87 -7.97 15.56
C ASP A 82 -8.19 -7.18 15.58
N GLY A 83 -9.17 -7.69 16.33
CA GLY A 83 -10.52 -7.11 16.37
C GLY A 83 -10.57 -5.67 16.92
N HIS A 84 -9.71 -5.31 17.87
CA HIS A 84 -9.71 -3.95 18.43
C HIS A 84 -9.13 -2.95 17.44
N SER A 85 -8.00 -3.28 16.82
CA SER A 85 -7.40 -2.46 15.75
C SER A 85 -8.34 -2.32 14.55
N LEU A 86 -9.00 -3.41 14.15
CA LEU A 86 -9.98 -3.39 13.05
C LEU A 86 -11.21 -2.53 13.38
N HIS A 87 -11.71 -2.60 14.61
CA HIS A 87 -12.80 -1.74 15.07
C HIS A 87 -12.40 -0.26 15.08
N TRP A 88 -11.18 0.05 15.51
CA TRP A 88 -10.65 1.41 15.45
C TRP A 88 -10.59 1.94 14.00
N VAL A 89 -10.06 1.14 13.07
CA VAL A 89 -10.00 1.51 11.64
C VAL A 89 -11.40 1.71 11.07
N LYS A 90 -12.37 0.85 11.43
CA LYS A 90 -13.76 1.00 11.02
C LYS A 90 -14.33 2.34 11.49
N ASN A 91 -14.17 2.67 12.76
CA ASN A 91 -14.68 3.93 13.31
C ASN A 91 -14.00 5.14 12.66
N TRP A 92 -12.70 5.05 12.37
CA TRP A 92 -11.94 6.09 11.66
C TRP A 92 -12.48 6.32 10.24
N LEU A 93 -12.76 5.24 9.49
CA LEU A 93 -13.34 5.30 8.15
C LEU A 93 -14.77 5.85 8.14
N GLU A 94 -15.56 5.55 9.16
CA GLU A 94 -16.93 6.05 9.32
C GLU A 94 -16.98 7.50 9.82
N ALA A 95 -15.93 7.95 10.52
CA ALA A 95 -15.78 9.32 11.00
C ALA A 95 -15.20 10.30 9.97
N GLY A 96 -14.91 9.83 8.74
CA GLY A 96 -14.38 10.65 7.64
C GLY A 96 -15.19 11.95 7.39
N PRO A 97 -14.59 12.96 6.74
CA PRO A 97 -15.02 14.35 6.86
C PRO A 97 -16.48 14.54 6.46
N ARG A 98 -17.30 15.09 7.38
CA ARG A 98 -18.65 15.59 7.05
C ARG A 98 -18.61 16.84 6.18
N GLU A 99 -17.47 17.54 6.15
CA GLU A 99 -17.24 18.78 5.42
C GLU A 99 -15.75 18.79 5.06
N TRP A 100 -15.37 19.43 3.94
CA TRP A 100 -14.02 19.53 3.36
C TRP A 100 -13.64 18.45 2.32
N TRP A 101 -14.43 18.41 1.25
CA TRP A 101 -13.92 18.49 -0.13
C TRP A 101 -14.52 19.72 -0.80
#